data_AF-A0A094DPT2-F1
#
_entry.id   AF-A0A094DPT2-F1
#
_cell.length_a   1.000
_cell.length_b   1.000
_cell.length_c   1.000
_cell.angle_alpha   90.00
_cell.angle_beta   90.00
_cell.angle_gamma   90.00
#
_symmetry.space_group_name_H-M   'P 1'
#
loop_
_entity.id
_entity.type
_entity.pdbx_description
1 polymer ?
#
loop_
_entity_poly.entity_id
_entity_poly.type
_entity_poly.pdbx_seq_one_letter_code
_entity_poly.pdbx_strand_id
1 'polypeptide(L)'
;MEKRLKFKGTAKISLDVLYFKQNQPRQLNLKHVEYLKECFQTEGCHRLPLCRHIPAKIDQRCLDATIKKSGVSARQLLGTAKRDVETTDYPELVFPSDIQVECLHGRHRIEALKKSRLLPEDMWWTVDLYLSDLDADLETCLIEEYTKEEKPSDGELYYNIRQYHRQKNYSFKMRWMARLKGVRKKNMTYLLKHEELTDAFDSLLDIPGLWGGMMITTLNNVVATATPKQHINYLTHIKETWSSLVEDDKTAMGKIDHKTVKSLELRAPWASTLDAEYLRSEVLEGRLFSAFSFPERIGIWNRLRMVDGLIPSLFTFFKDVRYLELCNNCLKRLVTENSFIYWQGTREKRIDTGCRGLHAFAMRNYPDIPKETVAEDPVKKPIARADNAVLRLYADLATELGFLQ
;
A
#
# COMPACT_ATOMS: atom_id res chain seq x y z
N MET A 1 2.86 29.16 13.44
CA MET A 1 2.80 30.63 13.17
C MET A 1 3.17 30.94 11.73
N GLU A 2 4.19 30.28 11.16
CA GLU A 2 4.68 30.55 9.81
C GLU A 2 3.65 30.37 8.67
N LYS A 3 2.82 29.31 8.70
CA LYS A 3 1.76 29.10 7.69
C LYS A 3 0.86 30.32 7.48
N ARG A 4 0.48 31.02 8.56
CA ARG A 4 -0.37 32.23 8.48
C ARG A 4 0.39 33.45 7.95
N LEU A 5 1.70 33.51 8.16
CA LEU A 5 2.56 34.60 7.68
C LEU A 5 2.84 34.47 6.17
N LYS A 6 3.03 33.23 5.71
CA LYS A 6 3.34 32.91 4.31
C LYS A 6 2.12 32.83 3.41
N PHE A 7 0.93 32.60 3.98
CA PHE A 7 -0.33 32.57 3.24
C PHE A 7 -0.71 33.97 2.74
N LYS A 8 -0.99 34.08 1.44
CA LYS A 8 -1.33 35.35 0.77
C LYS A 8 -2.78 35.42 0.26
N GLY A 9 -3.54 34.35 0.44
CA GLY A 9 -4.97 34.31 0.14
C GLY A 9 -5.37 33.21 -0.83
N THR A 10 -6.66 33.18 -1.16
CA THR A 10 -7.27 32.18 -2.04
C THR A 10 -7.88 32.86 -3.27
N ALA A 11 -7.66 32.27 -4.45
CA ALA A 11 -8.13 32.83 -5.72
C ALA A 11 -8.58 31.76 -6.72
N LYS A 12 -9.38 32.17 -7.71
CA LYS A 12 -9.63 31.38 -8.93
C LYS A 12 -8.48 31.62 -9.90
N ILE A 13 -7.83 30.55 -10.36
CA ILE A 13 -6.69 30.62 -11.27
C ILE A 13 -6.93 29.69 -12.45
N SER A 14 -6.63 30.18 -13.66
CA SER A 14 -6.67 29.39 -14.90
C SER A 14 -5.68 28.22 -14.85
N LEU A 15 -6.09 27.08 -15.39
CA LEU A 15 -5.26 25.87 -15.43
C LEU A 15 -3.97 26.02 -16.25
N ASP A 16 -3.93 26.96 -17.18
CA ASP A 16 -2.79 27.16 -18.09
C ASP A 16 -1.57 27.76 -17.37
N VAL A 17 -1.82 28.43 -16.24
CA VAL A 17 -0.81 29.06 -15.39
C VAL A 17 -0.21 28.05 -14.39
N LEU A 18 -0.94 26.96 -14.11
CA LEU A 18 -0.57 26.00 -13.07
C LEU A 18 0.44 24.96 -13.58
N TYR A 19 1.58 24.88 -12.90
CA TYR A 19 2.66 23.95 -13.21
C TYR A 19 2.99 23.05 -12.01
N PHE A 20 3.36 21.79 -12.29
CA PHE A 20 3.74 20.79 -11.29
C PHE A 20 5.15 20.25 -11.59
N LYS A 21 6.04 20.27 -10.59
CA LYS A 21 7.38 19.67 -10.71
C LYS A 21 7.31 18.16 -10.94
N GLN A 22 8.24 17.64 -11.75
CA GLN A 22 8.32 16.20 -12.06
C GLN A 22 8.65 15.32 -10.85
N ASN A 23 9.40 15.84 -9.86
CA ASN A 23 9.88 15.09 -8.69
C ASN A 23 8.93 15.15 -7.48
N GLN A 24 7.61 15.22 -7.67
CA GLN A 24 6.69 15.18 -6.54
C GLN A 24 6.61 13.77 -5.91
N PRO A 25 6.46 13.67 -4.58
CA PRO A 25 6.46 12.39 -3.86
C PRO A 25 5.33 11.44 -4.28
N ARG A 26 4.30 11.94 -4.96
CA ARG A 26 3.15 11.15 -5.43
C ARG A 26 3.08 11.15 -6.95
N GLN A 27 3.29 9.99 -7.55
CA GLN A 27 3.17 9.81 -9.00
C GLN A 27 1.71 9.97 -9.47
N LEU A 28 1.55 10.42 -10.72
CA LEU A 28 0.23 10.56 -11.34
C LEU A 28 -0.40 9.17 -11.53
N ASN A 29 -1.59 8.97 -10.96
CA ASN A 29 -2.34 7.73 -11.06
C ASN A 29 -3.46 7.92 -12.09
N LEU A 30 -3.26 7.37 -13.29
CA LEU A 30 -4.21 7.53 -14.40
C LEU A 30 -5.61 6.98 -14.08
N LYS A 31 -5.72 5.89 -13.30
CA LYS A 31 -7.03 5.35 -12.90
C LYS A 31 -7.78 6.31 -12.00
N HIS A 32 -7.08 6.96 -11.08
CA HIS A 32 -7.67 7.98 -10.22
C HIS A 32 -8.00 9.24 -11.03
N VAL A 33 -7.19 9.61 -12.02
CA VAL A 33 -7.50 10.72 -12.94
C VAL A 33 -8.80 10.44 -13.72
N GLU A 34 -8.98 9.24 -14.28
CA GLU A 34 -10.22 8.89 -14.98
C GLU A 34 -11.42 8.84 -14.02
N TYR A 35 -11.26 8.27 -12.81
CA TYR A 35 -12.31 8.30 -11.78
C TYR A 35 -12.73 9.74 -11.42
N LEU A 36 -11.76 10.65 -11.20
CA LEU A 36 -12.05 12.05 -10.90
C LEU A 36 -12.75 12.75 -12.07
N LYS A 37 -12.35 12.44 -13.30
CA LYS A 37 -12.99 12.96 -14.50
C LYS A 37 -14.44 12.51 -14.60
N GLU A 38 -14.73 11.23 -14.31
CA GLU A 38 -16.11 10.72 -14.23
C GLU A 38 -16.89 11.45 -13.13
N CYS A 39 -16.32 11.59 -11.92
CA CYS A 39 -16.95 12.35 -10.83
C CYS A 39 -17.24 13.82 -11.22
N PHE A 40 -16.32 14.48 -11.94
CA PHE A 40 -16.53 15.85 -12.40
C PHE A 40 -17.69 15.97 -13.40
N GLN A 41 -17.97 14.92 -14.16
CA GLN A 41 -19.08 14.86 -15.11
C GLN A 41 -20.41 14.52 -14.43
N THR A 42 -20.40 13.66 -13.40
CA THR A 42 -21.62 13.17 -12.76
C THR A 42 -22.08 14.04 -11.58
N GLU A 43 -21.15 14.46 -10.72
CA GLU A 43 -21.44 15.18 -9.47
C GLU A 43 -21.03 16.67 -9.56
N GLY A 44 -20.18 17.02 -10.52
CA GLY A 44 -19.59 18.35 -10.67
C GLY A 44 -18.23 18.48 -9.99
N CYS A 45 -17.51 19.56 -10.28
CA CYS A 45 -16.11 19.72 -9.83
C CYS A 45 -15.97 20.04 -8.33
N HIS A 46 -17.03 20.52 -7.69
CA HIS A 46 -17.08 21.15 -6.35
C HIS A 46 -15.76 21.83 -5.95
N ARG A 47 -15.45 22.99 -6.54
CA ARG A 47 -14.16 23.68 -6.40
C ARG A 47 -14.02 24.47 -5.08
N LEU A 48 -15.07 24.52 -4.25
CA LEU A 48 -15.20 25.43 -3.10
C LEU A 48 -14.78 24.87 -1.73
N PRO A 49 -14.90 23.56 -1.42
CA PRO A 49 -14.44 23.03 -0.15
C PRO A 49 -12.91 23.18 0.00
N LEU A 50 -12.47 23.66 1.17
CA LEU A 50 -11.03 23.86 1.49
C LEU A 50 -10.16 22.62 1.23
N CYS A 51 -10.72 21.42 1.38
CA CYS A 51 -10.00 20.17 1.12
C CYS A 51 -9.66 19.97 -0.37
N ARG A 52 -10.40 20.64 -1.27
CA ARG A 52 -10.27 20.55 -2.73
C ARG A 52 -9.40 21.66 -3.31
N HIS A 53 -9.01 22.66 -2.51
CA HIS A 53 -8.11 23.71 -2.97
C HIS A 53 -6.73 23.14 -3.32
N ILE A 54 -6.00 23.89 -4.14
CA ILE A 54 -4.63 23.54 -4.54
C ILE A 54 -3.66 24.51 -3.86
N PRO A 55 -2.73 24.03 -3.01
CA PRO A 55 -1.67 24.87 -2.49
C PRO A 55 -0.63 25.16 -3.58
N ALA A 56 -0.25 26.43 -3.76
CA ALA A 56 0.74 26.81 -4.75
C ALA A 56 1.68 27.92 -4.26
N LYS A 57 2.89 27.96 -4.82
CA LYS A 57 3.95 28.92 -4.49
C LYS A 57 3.98 30.06 -5.49
N ILE A 58 4.15 31.28 -4.98
CA ILE A 58 4.28 32.50 -5.79
C ILE A 58 5.28 33.46 -5.17
N ASP A 59 6.14 34.05 -6.00
CA ASP A 59 7.07 35.08 -5.55
C ASP A 59 6.32 36.39 -5.25
N GLN A 60 6.78 37.16 -4.26
CA GLN A 60 6.13 38.42 -3.88
C GLN A 60 6.02 39.39 -5.07
N ARG A 61 7.06 39.50 -5.89
CA ARG A 61 7.06 40.35 -7.10
C ARG A 61 5.99 39.91 -8.11
N CYS A 62 5.85 38.61 -8.32
CA CYS A 62 4.86 38.03 -9.22
C CYS A 62 3.44 38.23 -8.68
N LEU A 63 3.25 38.06 -7.38
CA LEU A 63 1.98 38.31 -6.70
C LEU A 63 1.55 39.77 -6.87
N ASP A 64 2.45 40.73 -6.62
CA ASP A 64 2.16 42.16 -6.73
C ASP A 64 1.79 42.56 -8.17
N ALA A 65 2.50 42.02 -9.16
CA ALA A 65 2.18 42.23 -10.58
C ALA A 65 0.81 41.65 -10.95
N THR A 66 0.48 40.47 -10.44
CA THR A 66 -0.80 39.78 -10.69
C THR A 66 -1.97 40.51 -10.05
N ILE A 67 -1.82 40.95 -8.80
CA ILE A 67 -2.79 41.79 -8.06
C ILE A 67 -3.08 43.07 -8.85
N LYS A 68 -2.03 43.76 -9.32
CA LYS A 68 -2.16 45.00 -10.11
C LYS A 68 -2.89 44.76 -11.43
N LYS A 69 -2.55 43.69 -12.15
CA LYS A 69 -3.17 43.34 -13.44
C LYS A 69 -4.64 42.94 -13.28
N SER A 70 -4.97 42.21 -12.21
CA SER A 70 -6.32 41.70 -11.95
C SER A 70 -7.24 42.74 -11.32
N GLY A 71 -6.72 43.88 -10.86
CA GLY A 71 -7.49 44.88 -10.12
C GLY A 71 -7.99 44.37 -8.75
N VAL A 72 -7.43 43.28 -8.23
CA VAL A 72 -7.81 42.65 -6.96
C VAL A 72 -6.91 43.18 -5.86
N SER A 73 -7.45 43.50 -4.69
CA SER A 73 -6.67 43.91 -3.52
C SER A 73 -6.19 42.71 -2.69
N ALA A 74 -5.05 42.86 -2.00
CA ALA A 74 -4.55 41.83 -1.07
C ALA A 74 -5.56 41.47 0.04
N ARG A 75 -6.43 42.42 0.43
CA ARG A 75 -7.50 42.19 1.41
C ARG A 75 -8.62 41.29 0.85
N GLN A 76 -8.93 41.39 -0.44
CA GLN A 76 -9.91 40.51 -1.08
C GLN A 76 -9.40 39.07 -1.17
N LEU A 77 -8.09 38.88 -1.42
CA LEU A 77 -7.46 37.55 -1.41
C LEU A 77 -7.48 36.89 -0.03
N LEU A 78 -7.27 37.68 1.03
CA LEU A 78 -7.30 37.20 2.42
C LEU A 78 -8.72 37.07 2.99
N GLY A 79 -9.74 37.55 2.26
CA GLY A 79 -11.13 37.43 2.66
C GLY A 79 -11.57 35.97 2.66
N THR A 80 -12.20 35.52 3.75
CA THR A 80 -12.93 34.25 3.71
C THR A 80 -14.14 34.43 2.80
N ALA A 81 -14.36 33.46 1.90
CA ALA A 81 -15.60 33.28 1.16
C ALA A 81 -16.81 33.80 1.95
N LYS A 82 -17.41 34.91 1.53
CA LYS A 82 -18.68 35.39 2.12
C LYS A 82 -19.71 34.30 1.86
N ARG A 83 -20.27 33.72 2.92
CA ARG A 83 -21.42 32.82 2.82
C ARG A 83 -22.68 33.66 2.71
N ASP A 84 -22.85 34.32 1.57
CA ASP A 84 -24.17 34.79 1.18
C ASP A 84 -24.56 34.06 -0.10
N VAL A 85 -25.87 33.85 -0.20
CA VAL A 85 -26.59 32.88 -1.02
C VAL A 85 -26.07 32.76 -2.47
N GLU A 86 -25.78 31.52 -2.86
CA GLU A 86 -25.56 31.00 -4.22
C GLU A 86 -24.28 31.32 -5.02
N THR A 87 -23.47 32.33 -4.66
CA THR A 87 -22.15 32.53 -5.32
C THR A 87 -21.04 32.84 -4.33
N THR A 88 -20.17 31.85 -4.09
CA THR A 88 -18.91 32.08 -3.36
C THR A 88 -17.89 32.70 -4.31
N ASP A 89 -17.69 34.00 -4.20
CA ASP A 89 -16.87 34.77 -5.15
C ASP A 89 -15.41 34.91 -4.67
N TYR A 90 -14.62 33.83 -4.81
CA TYR A 90 -13.16 34.00 -4.77
C TYR A 90 -12.74 34.89 -5.95
N PRO A 91 -11.83 35.86 -5.75
CA PRO A 91 -11.39 36.73 -6.82
C PRO A 91 -10.64 35.93 -7.87
N GLU A 92 -10.84 36.28 -9.14
CA GLU A 92 -10.08 35.72 -10.25
C GLU A 92 -8.76 36.47 -10.40
N LEU A 93 -7.66 35.72 -10.48
CA LEU A 93 -6.34 36.27 -10.74
C LEU A 93 -5.92 36.02 -12.18
N VAL A 94 -5.71 37.12 -12.91
CA VAL A 94 -5.21 37.12 -14.28
C VAL A 94 -3.71 37.32 -14.26
N PHE A 95 -2.98 36.26 -14.63
CA PHE A 95 -1.53 36.28 -14.66
C PHE A 95 -1.00 36.92 -15.96
N PRO A 96 0.16 37.60 -15.92
CA PRO A 96 0.98 37.89 -17.10
C PRO A 96 1.35 36.63 -17.87
N SER A 97 1.51 36.73 -19.20
CA SER A 97 1.69 35.59 -20.11
C SER A 97 2.98 34.79 -19.89
N ASP A 98 3.93 35.35 -19.12
CA ASP A 98 5.25 34.81 -18.81
C ASP A 98 5.35 34.18 -17.41
N ILE A 99 4.28 34.24 -16.60
CA ILE A 99 4.30 33.77 -15.21
C ILE A 99 3.60 32.42 -15.10
N GLN A 100 4.28 31.46 -14.48
CA GLN A 100 3.71 30.19 -14.04
C GLN A 100 3.71 30.10 -12.52
N VAL A 101 2.72 29.40 -11.96
CA VAL A 101 2.58 29.20 -10.52
C VAL A 101 2.86 27.74 -10.21
N GLU A 102 3.83 27.50 -9.32
CA GLU A 102 4.22 26.15 -8.92
C GLU A 102 3.22 25.57 -7.91
N CYS A 103 2.46 24.56 -8.32
CA CYS A 103 1.52 23.84 -7.46
C CYS A 103 2.23 22.76 -6.66
N LEU A 104 1.99 22.74 -5.34
CA LEU A 104 2.55 21.75 -4.41
C LEU A 104 1.76 20.43 -4.43
N HIS A 105 0.46 20.47 -4.74
CA HIS A 105 -0.39 19.29 -4.78
C HIS A 105 -1.58 19.49 -5.74
N GLY A 106 -2.33 18.43 -6.06
CA GLY A 106 -3.58 18.52 -6.82
C GLY A 106 -3.44 18.18 -8.31
N ARG A 107 -2.28 17.65 -8.72
CA ARG A 107 -1.99 17.26 -10.10
C ARG A 107 -3.07 16.36 -10.70
N HIS A 108 -3.54 15.34 -9.98
CA HIS A 108 -4.60 14.44 -10.47
C HIS A 108 -5.91 15.17 -10.79
N ARG A 109 -6.27 16.21 -10.03
CA ARG A 109 -7.48 17.01 -10.28
C ARG A 109 -7.32 17.88 -11.52
N ILE A 110 -6.17 18.54 -11.66
CA ILE A 110 -5.90 19.38 -12.83
C ILE A 110 -5.83 18.53 -14.10
N GLU A 111 -5.17 17.37 -14.05
CA GLU A 111 -5.13 16.44 -15.18
C GLU A 111 -6.51 15.85 -15.50
N ALA A 112 -7.33 15.54 -14.49
CA ALA A 112 -8.70 15.07 -14.69
C ALA A 112 -9.58 16.16 -15.32
N LEU A 113 -9.39 17.42 -14.91
CA LEU A 113 -10.12 18.57 -15.45
C LEU A 113 -9.66 18.92 -16.88
N LYS A 114 -8.35 18.84 -17.16
CA LYS A 114 -7.82 19.01 -18.53
C LYS A 114 -8.34 17.96 -19.50
N LYS A 115 -8.64 16.75 -18.99
CA LYS A 115 -9.23 15.65 -19.76
C LYS A 115 -10.76 15.68 -19.79
N SER A 116 -11.42 16.50 -18.98
CA SER A 116 -12.87 16.62 -19.00
C SER A 116 -13.29 17.56 -20.13
N ARG A 117 -14.49 17.33 -20.71
CA ARG A 117 -15.04 18.16 -21.78
C ARG A 117 -15.79 19.36 -21.18
N LEU A 118 -15.07 20.20 -20.44
CA LEU A 118 -15.63 21.44 -19.90
C LEU A 118 -15.47 22.59 -20.89
N LEU A 119 -16.31 23.62 -20.73
CA LEU A 119 -16.18 24.87 -21.49
C LEU A 119 -14.89 25.59 -21.09
N PRO A 120 -14.28 26.40 -21.98
CA PRO A 120 -13.08 27.17 -21.67
C PRO A 120 -13.24 28.07 -20.42
N GLU A 121 -14.44 28.60 -20.19
CA GLU A 121 -14.79 29.44 -19.02
C GLU A 121 -14.76 28.67 -17.69
N ASP A 122 -14.79 27.34 -17.75
CA ASP A 122 -14.73 26.44 -16.59
C ASP A 122 -13.31 25.90 -16.32
N MET A 123 -12.32 26.34 -17.11
CA MET A 123 -10.92 25.88 -17.02
C MET A 123 -10.15 26.64 -15.93
N TRP A 124 -10.66 26.61 -14.71
CA TRP A 124 -10.03 27.20 -13.53
C TRP A 124 -10.15 26.29 -12.30
N TRP A 125 -9.30 26.55 -11.30
CA TRP A 125 -9.36 25.90 -9.99
C TRP A 125 -9.15 26.90 -8.85
N THR A 126 -9.63 26.55 -7.65
CA THR A 126 -9.43 27.34 -6.44
C THR A 126 -8.05 27.04 -5.84
N VAL A 127 -7.20 28.06 -5.74
CA VAL A 127 -5.79 27.92 -5.37
C VAL A 127 -5.50 28.75 -4.11
N ASP A 128 -4.84 28.14 -3.15
CA ASP A 128 -4.31 28.78 -1.94
C ASP A 128 -2.85 29.19 -2.19
N LEU A 129 -2.59 30.50 -2.18
CA LEU A 129 -1.29 31.07 -2.52
C LEU A 129 -0.40 31.24 -1.30
N TYR A 130 0.84 30.77 -1.42
CA TYR A 130 1.90 30.87 -0.42
C TYR A 130 3.15 31.50 -1.03
N LEU A 131 3.89 32.30 -0.26
CA LEU A 131 5.18 32.83 -0.73
C LEU A 131 6.21 31.73 -0.98
N SER A 132 7.01 31.85 -2.03
CA SER A 132 7.98 30.83 -2.46
C SER A 132 9.07 30.49 -1.45
N ASP A 133 9.34 31.37 -0.48
CA ASP A 133 10.33 31.19 0.57
C ASP A 133 9.78 30.37 1.75
N LEU A 134 9.09 29.25 1.43
CA LEU A 134 8.60 28.31 2.42
C LEU A 134 9.75 27.49 3.00
N ASP A 135 9.72 27.29 4.31
CA ASP A 135 10.50 26.24 4.93
C ASP A 135 10.08 24.85 4.40
N ALA A 136 11.05 23.93 4.32
CA ALA A 136 10.84 22.58 3.78
C ALA A 136 9.80 21.78 4.58
N ASP A 137 9.72 21.99 5.91
CA ASP A 137 8.69 21.37 6.73
C ASP A 137 7.32 21.98 6.44
N LEU A 138 7.22 23.28 6.18
CA LEU A 138 5.95 23.92 5.82
C LEU A 138 5.45 23.44 4.44
N GLU A 139 6.33 23.33 3.46
CA GLU A 139 6.01 22.78 2.13
C GLU A 139 5.49 21.34 2.24
N THR A 140 6.20 20.49 2.98
CA THR A 140 5.78 19.11 3.26
C THR A 140 4.43 19.08 3.99
N CYS A 141 4.23 19.96 4.97
CA CYS A 141 2.97 20.05 5.70
C CYS A 141 1.78 20.37 4.80
N LEU A 142 1.95 21.26 3.83
CA LEU A 142 0.93 21.63 2.86
C LEU A 142 0.64 20.45 1.93
N ILE A 143 1.65 19.83 1.34
CA ILE A 143 1.46 18.63 0.49
C ILE A 143 0.66 17.54 1.25
N GLU A 144 0.98 17.34 2.52
CA GLU A 144 0.33 16.35 3.38
C GLU A 144 -1.07 16.71 3.87
N GLU A 145 -1.37 18.00 4.01
CA GLU A 145 -2.68 18.46 4.50
C GLU A 145 -3.75 18.35 3.42
N TYR A 146 -3.37 18.56 2.16
CA TYR A 146 -4.26 18.52 1.01
C TYR A 146 -4.33 17.13 0.33
N THR A 147 -3.54 16.15 0.80
CA THR A 147 -3.69 14.71 0.48
C THR A 147 -4.82 14.01 1.25
N LYS A 148 -5.55 14.71 2.13
CA LYS A 148 -6.62 14.14 2.97
C LYS A 148 -7.80 13.52 2.20
N GLU A 149 -7.93 13.79 0.91
CA GLU A 149 -9.08 13.33 0.11
C GLU A 149 -8.97 11.88 -0.37
N GLU A 150 -7.78 11.32 -0.46
CA GLU A 150 -7.58 9.91 -0.82
C GLU A 150 -6.97 9.17 0.37
N LYS A 151 -7.59 8.06 0.75
CA LYS A 151 -7.09 7.24 1.84
C LYS A 151 -5.71 6.71 1.43
N PRO A 152 -4.62 7.04 2.16
CA PRO A 152 -3.29 6.56 1.80
C PRO A 152 -3.27 5.04 1.86
N SER A 153 -2.58 4.44 0.90
CA SER A 153 -2.33 3.01 0.87
C SER A 153 -1.53 2.57 2.10
N ASP A 154 -1.61 1.28 2.41
CA ASP A 154 -0.82 0.69 3.49
C ASP A 154 0.70 0.88 3.25
N GLY A 155 1.13 0.92 2.00
CA GLY A 155 2.49 1.21 1.58
C GLY A 155 2.93 2.64 1.86
N GLU A 156 2.14 3.62 1.39
CA GLU A 156 2.40 5.04 1.66
C GLU A 156 2.44 5.32 3.17
N LEU A 157 1.56 4.67 3.94
CA LEU A 157 1.57 4.78 5.40
C LEU A 157 2.91 4.29 5.98
N TYR A 158 3.29 3.04 5.70
CA TYR A 158 4.52 2.48 6.26
C TYR A 158 5.77 3.27 5.80
N TYR A 159 5.89 3.49 4.49
CA TYR A 159 7.03 4.18 3.88
C TYR A 159 7.26 5.54 4.53
N ASN A 160 6.24 6.41 4.57
CA ASN A 160 6.41 7.76 5.13
C ASN A 160 6.72 7.72 6.63
N ILE A 161 6.05 6.85 7.40
CA ILE A 161 6.35 6.67 8.84
C ILE A 161 7.83 6.35 9.07
N ARG A 162 8.38 5.42 8.28
CA ARG A 162 9.76 4.96 8.46
C ARG A 162 10.80 5.89 7.85
N GLN A 163 10.49 6.56 6.74
CA GLN A 163 11.35 7.60 6.19
C GLN A 163 11.52 8.78 7.16
N TYR A 164 10.42 9.30 7.72
CA TYR A 164 10.52 10.35 8.74
C TYR A 164 11.22 9.88 10.01
N HIS A 165 11.07 8.59 10.36
CA HIS A 165 11.86 8.00 11.44
C HIS A 165 13.37 8.04 11.16
N ARG A 166 13.81 7.63 9.97
CA ARG A 166 15.22 7.68 9.54
C ARG A 166 15.78 9.10 9.57
N GLN A 167 14.98 10.08 9.18
CA GLN A 167 15.32 11.50 9.19
C GLN A 167 15.27 12.13 10.60
N LYS A 168 14.91 11.37 11.64
CA LYS A 168 14.65 11.86 13.01
C LYS A 168 13.58 12.96 13.08
N ASN A 169 12.70 13.01 12.09
CA ASN A 169 11.62 13.98 12.02
C ASN A 169 10.36 13.43 12.73
N TYR A 170 10.37 13.49 14.06
CA TYR A 170 9.35 12.85 14.89
C TYR A 170 7.97 13.48 14.77
N SER A 171 7.86 14.77 14.46
CA SER A 171 6.57 15.46 14.30
C SER A 171 5.78 14.87 13.12
N PHE A 172 6.42 14.73 11.97
CA PHE A 172 5.82 14.13 10.78
C PHE A 172 5.57 12.64 10.94
N LYS A 173 6.50 11.90 11.57
CA LYS A 173 6.29 10.51 11.94
C LYS A 173 4.99 10.35 12.75
N MET A 174 4.78 11.18 13.76
CA MET A 174 3.58 11.13 14.61
C MET A 174 2.31 11.53 13.84
N ARG A 175 2.40 12.49 12.93
CA ARG A 175 1.30 12.88 12.04
C ARG A 175 0.85 11.73 11.12
N TRP A 176 1.79 11.00 10.53
CA TRP A 176 1.48 9.82 9.72
C TRP A 176 0.97 8.65 10.57
N MET A 177 1.53 8.45 11.77
CA MET A 177 1.00 7.45 12.72
C MET A 177 -0.44 7.72 13.14
N ALA A 178 -0.84 8.99 13.27
CA ALA A 178 -2.21 9.36 13.61
C ALA A 178 -3.23 8.98 12.51
N ARG A 179 -2.78 8.74 11.26
CA ARG A 179 -3.63 8.28 10.15
C ARG A 179 -4.01 6.80 10.30
N LEU A 180 -3.24 6.01 11.06
CA LEU A 180 -3.56 4.61 11.32
C LEU A 180 -4.70 4.48 12.34
N LYS A 181 -5.72 3.69 12.00
CA LYS A 181 -6.87 3.41 12.86
C LYS A 181 -7.09 1.91 13.02
N GLY A 182 -7.67 1.51 14.17
CA GLY A 182 -8.06 0.13 14.46
C GLY A 182 -6.93 -0.88 14.29
N VAL A 183 -7.21 -1.97 13.57
CA VAL A 183 -6.29 -3.10 13.32
C VAL A 183 -4.95 -2.63 12.73
N ARG A 184 -4.97 -1.64 11.83
CA ARG A 184 -3.72 -1.14 11.20
C ARG A 184 -2.76 -0.54 12.21
N LYS A 185 -3.29 0.26 13.15
CA LYS A 185 -2.48 0.87 14.22
C LYS A 185 -1.88 -0.20 15.12
N LYS A 186 -2.71 -1.16 15.56
CA LYS A 186 -2.27 -2.30 16.39
C LYS A 186 -1.15 -3.09 15.70
N ASN A 187 -1.36 -3.48 14.44
CA ASN A 187 -0.42 -4.27 13.67
C ASN A 187 0.90 -3.53 13.43
N MET A 188 0.84 -2.24 13.09
CA MET A 188 2.02 -1.39 12.94
C MET A 188 2.81 -1.31 14.25
N THR A 189 2.15 -0.99 15.37
CA THR A 189 2.81 -0.92 16.68
C THR A 189 3.41 -2.27 17.07
N TYR A 190 2.77 -3.38 16.71
CA TYR A 190 3.29 -4.70 17.00
C TYR A 190 4.54 -5.00 16.17
N LEU A 191 4.50 -4.80 14.84
CA LEU A 191 5.67 -4.97 13.96
C LEU A 191 6.87 -4.17 14.47
N LEU A 192 6.67 -2.90 14.84
CA LEU A 192 7.74 -2.02 15.30
C LEU A 192 8.41 -2.44 16.62
N LYS A 193 7.84 -3.39 17.36
CA LYS A 193 8.49 -4.00 18.53
C LYS A 193 9.45 -5.13 18.15
N HIS A 194 9.36 -5.66 16.93
CA HIS A 194 10.25 -6.69 16.40
C HIS A 194 11.31 -6.01 15.54
N GLU A 195 12.47 -5.72 16.15
CA GLU A 195 13.55 -4.94 15.53
C GLU A 195 14.06 -5.60 14.25
N GLU A 196 14.48 -6.87 14.28
CA GLU A 196 15.02 -7.57 13.10
C GLU A 196 14.06 -7.59 11.91
N LEU A 197 12.77 -7.84 12.17
CA LEU A 197 11.75 -7.86 11.13
C LEU A 197 11.47 -6.45 10.60
N THR A 198 11.46 -5.45 11.47
CA THR A 198 11.33 -4.05 11.08
C THR A 198 12.51 -3.62 10.22
N ASP A 199 13.74 -4.01 10.58
CA ASP A 199 14.95 -3.71 9.82
C ASP A 199 14.92 -4.39 8.44
N ALA A 200 14.41 -5.63 8.37
CA ALA A 200 14.23 -6.32 7.09
C ALA A 200 13.24 -5.57 6.16
N PHE A 201 12.12 -5.08 6.68
CA PHE A 201 11.22 -4.22 5.90
C PHE A 201 11.86 -2.88 5.54
N ASP A 202 12.52 -2.23 6.50
CA ASP A 202 13.20 -0.95 6.29
C ASP A 202 14.30 -1.07 5.22
N SER A 203 14.91 -2.25 5.07
CA SER A 203 15.92 -2.49 4.04
C SER A 203 15.40 -2.31 2.60
N LEU A 204 14.07 -2.33 2.40
CA LEU A 204 13.38 -2.13 1.12
C LEU A 204 12.99 -0.66 0.87
N LEU A 205 13.23 0.25 1.82
CA LEU A 205 12.86 1.67 1.71
C LEU A 205 13.57 2.40 0.57
N ASP A 206 14.70 1.88 0.10
CA ASP A 206 15.48 2.48 -0.98
C ASP A 206 14.85 2.20 -2.37
N ILE A 207 13.82 1.35 -2.44
CA ILE A 207 13.09 0.99 -3.66
C ILE A 207 11.59 1.35 -3.49
N PRO A 208 11.19 2.61 -3.77
CA PRO A 208 9.84 3.11 -3.51
C PRO A 208 8.73 2.30 -4.20
N GLY A 209 9.00 1.76 -5.41
CA GLY A 209 8.02 0.99 -6.18
C GLY A 209 7.47 -0.26 -5.49
N LEU A 210 8.24 -0.86 -4.57
CA LEU A 210 7.84 -2.07 -3.84
C LEU A 210 6.66 -1.84 -2.89
N TRP A 211 6.55 -0.63 -2.34
CA TRP A 211 5.64 -0.34 -1.24
C TRP A 211 4.16 -0.41 -1.64
N GLY A 212 3.84 -0.36 -2.93
CA GLY A 212 2.47 -0.60 -3.39
C GLY A 212 1.92 -2.00 -3.08
N GLY A 213 2.78 -2.98 -2.77
CA GLY A 213 2.38 -4.33 -2.36
C GLY A 213 2.13 -4.50 -0.84
N MET A 214 2.36 -3.46 -0.03
CA MET A 214 2.29 -3.53 1.43
C MET A 214 0.87 -3.78 1.95
N MET A 215 0.72 -4.67 2.94
CA MET A 215 -0.56 -4.97 3.61
C MET A 215 -0.40 -4.92 5.13
N ILE A 216 -0.56 -3.73 5.72
CA ILE A 216 -0.47 -3.52 7.18
C ILE A 216 -1.48 -4.42 7.91
N THR A 217 -2.65 -4.66 7.32
CA THR A 217 -3.69 -5.52 7.90
C THR A 217 -3.25 -6.98 8.06
N THR A 218 -2.23 -7.45 7.35
CA THR A 218 -1.73 -8.84 7.38
C THR A 218 -0.47 -9.00 8.23
N LEU A 219 0.11 -7.89 8.72
CA LEU A 219 1.31 -7.93 9.57
C LEU A 219 1.11 -8.72 10.88
N ASN A 220 -0.11 -8.80 11.41
CA ASN A 220 -0.39 -9.67 12.56
C ASN A 220 -0.02 -11.12 12.28
N ASN A 221 -0.22 -11.61 11.05
CA ASN A 221 0.07 -12.99 10.69
C ASN A 221 1.57 -13.20 10.56
N VAL A 222 2.28 -12.24 9.95
CA VAL A 222 3.75 -12.24 9.86
C VAL A 222 4.38 -12.33 11.25
N VAL A 223 3.95 -11.46 12.16
CA VAL A 223 4.54 -11.38 13.50
C VAL A 223 4.09 -12.54 14.41
N ALA A 224 2.91 -13.14 14.17
CA ALA A 224 2.42 -14.28 14.94
C ALA A 224 3.09 -15.62 14.58
N THR A 225 3.88 -15.69 13.51
CA THR A 225 4.62 -16.90 13.18
C THR A 225 5.74 -17.19 14.18
N ALA A 226 5.96 -18.47 14.46
CA ALA A 226 7.05 -18.92 15.32
C ALA A 226 8.44 -18.75 14.69
N THR A 227 8.53 -18.44 13.38
CA THR A 227 9.77 -18.41 12.59
C THR A 227 9.99 -17.09 11.84
N PRO A 228 10.32 -15.97 12.53
CA PRO A 228 10.61 -14.69 11.90
C PRO A 228 11.70 -14.75 10.80
N LYS A 229 12.67 -15.67 10.96
CA LYS A 229 13.80 -15.86 10.02
C LYS A 229 13.35 -16.15 8.59
N GLN A 230 12.27 -16.90 8.38
CA GLN A 230 11.77 -17.20 7.04
C GLN A 230 11.22 -15.95 6.35
N HIS A 231 10.52 -15.09 7.10
CA HIS A 231 10.03 -13.81 6.60
C HIS A 231 11.17 -12.85 6.30
N ILE A 232 12.17 -12.78 7.18
CA ILE A 232 13.38 -11.98 6.95
C ILE A 232 14.09 -12.45 5.68
N ASN A 233 14.30 -13.76 5.49
CA ASN A 233 14.92 -14.30 4.29
C ASN A 233 14.13 -13.95 3.02
N TYR A 234 12.79 -13.98 3.06
CA TYR A 234 11.97 -13.56 1.92
C TYR A 234 12.16 -12.06 1.63
N LEU A 235 12.11 -11.20 2.65
CA LEU A 235 12.31 -9.76 2.48
C LEU A 235 13.71 -9.46 1.94
N THR A 236 14.73 -10.19 2.39
CA THR A 236 16.10 -10.12 1.85
C THR A 236 16.12 -10.55 0.38
N HIS A 237 15.45 -11.64 0.02
CA HIS A 237 15.36 -12.09 -1.37
C HIS A 237 14.66 -11.06 -2.28
N ILE A 238 13.62 -10.38 -1.79
CA ILE A 238 13.03 -9.23 -2.50
C ILE A 238 14.11 -8.18 -2.73
N LYS A 239 14.82 -7.77 -1.68
CA LYS A 239 15.85 -6.73 -1.79
C LYS A 239 16.90 -7.10 -2.85
N GLU A 240 17.50 -8.28 -2.73
CA GLU A 240 18.57 -8.77 -3.61
C GLU A 240 18.10 -8.89 -5.05
N THR A 241 16.88 -9.39 -5.27
CA THR A 241 16.35 -9.51 -6.63
C THR A 241 16.23 -8.14 -7.29
N TRP A 242 15.69 -7.14 -6.58
CA TRP A 242 15.47 -5.81 -7.17
C TRP A 242 16.74 -4.95 -7.23
N SER A 243 17.63 -5.06 -6.24
CA SER A 243 18.89 -4.31 -6.22
C SER A 243 19.84 -4.81 -7.31
N SER A 244 19.92 -6.13 -7.52
CA SER A 244 20.77 -6.72 -8.56
C SER A 244 20.38 -6.28 -9.98
N LEU A 245 19.10 -6.02 -10.26
CA LEU A 245 18.65 -5.49 -11.56
C LEU A 245 19.35 -4.17 -11.94
N VAL A 246 19.74 -3.38 -10.94
CA VAL A 246 20.38 -2.08 -11.09
C VAL A 246 21.77 -2.02 -10.45
N GLU A 247 22.44 -3.18 -10.36
CA GLU A 247 23.84 -3.29 -9.88
C GLU A 247 24.05 -2.70 -8.48
N ASP A 248 23.03 -2.85 -7.61
CA ASP A 248 23.02 -2.36 -6.24
C ASP A 248 23.19 -0.83 -6.11
N ASP A 249 23.03 -0.08 -7.21
CA ASP A 249 23.14 1.37 -7.19
C ASP A 249 21.95 2.01 -6.47
N LYS A 250 22.25 2.72 -5.38
CA LYS A 250 21.22 3.34 -4.52
C LYS A 250 20.39 4.38 -5.24
N THR A 251 20.97 5.13 -6.18
CA THR A 251 20.24 6.17 -6.90
C THR A 251 19.30 5.58 -7.93
N ALA A 252 19.72 4.50 -8.59
CA ALA A 252 18.95 3.72 -9.54
C ALA A 252 17.80 2.97 -8.85
N MET A 253 18.01 2.40 -7.67
CA MET A 253 16.94 1.79 -6.87
C MET A 253 15.78 2.76 -6.62
N GLY A 254 16.10 4.03 -6.34
CA GLY A 254 15.10 5.09 -6.15
C GLY A 254 14.28 5.44 -7.39
N LYS A 255 14.73 5.06 -8.60
CA LYS A 255 14.02 5.29 -9.87
C LYS A 255 12.99 4.20 -10.18
N ILE A 256 13.00 3.08 -9.47
CA ILE A 256 12.09 1.96 -9.71
C ILE A 256 10.69 2.33 -9.23
N ASP A 257 9.77 2.48 -10.18
CA ASP A 257 8.41 2.91 -9.92
C ASP A 257 7.44 1.75 -9.63
N HIS A 258 6.27 2.09 -9.08
CA HIS A 258 5.26 1.11 -8.71
C HIS A 258 4.66 0.36 -9.91
N LYS A 259 4.47 1.02 -11.06
CA LYS A 259 3.93 0.40 -12.27
C LYS A 259 4.90 -0.68 -12.78
N THR A 260 6.20 -0.40 -12.72
CA THR A 260 7.25 -1.36 -13.05
C THR A 260 7.15 -2.58 -12.14
N VAL A 261 7.20 -2.40 -10.80
CA VAL A 261 7.07 -3.52 -9.85
C VAL A 261 5.79 -4.33 -10.09
N LYS A 262 4.65 -3.65 -10.27
CA LYS A 262 3.36 -4.30 -10.44
C LYS A 262 3.27 -5.13 -11.73
N SER A 263 4.01 -4.75 -12.77
CA SER A 263 4.01 -5.47 -14.05
C SER A 263 4.97 -6.67 -14.04
N LEU A 264 6.01 -6.60 -13.21
CA LEU A 264 7.04 -7.63 -13.08
C LEU A 264 6.66 -8.71 -12.07
N GLU A 265 6.00 -8.36 -10.96
CA GLU A 265 5.65 -9.33 -9.91
C GLU A 265 4.87 -10.52 -10.47
N LEU A 266 5.17 -11.72 -9.97
CA LEU A 266 4.59 -13.00 -10.42
C LEU A 266 4.95 -13.44 -11.85
N ARG A 267 5.93 -12.82 -12.50
CA ARG A 267 6.48 -13.32 -13.78
C ARG A 267 7.76 -14.11 -13.56
N ALA A 268 8.01 -15.10 -14.40
CA ALA A 268 9.19 -15.95 -14.32
C ALA A 268 9.97 -15.94 -15.66
N PRO A 269 10.67 -14.84 -16.01
CA PRO A 269 11.30 -14.69 -17.32
C PRO A 269 12.41 -15.71 -17.61
N TRP A 270 13.00 -16.32 -16.58
CA TRP A 270 13.96 -17.41 -16.78
C TRP A 270 13.31 -18.70 -17.28
N ALA A 271 12.14 -19.04 -16.73
CA ALA A 271 11.46 -20.32 -17.00
C ALA A 271 10.37 -20.23 -18.08
N SER A 272 9.77 -19.05 -18.27
CA SER A 272 8.64 -18.81 -19.18
C SER A 272 9.06 -17.94 -20.35
N THR A 273 9.08 -18.50 -21.56
CA THR A 273 9.36 -17.76 -22.79
C THR A 273 8.35 -16.64 -23.05
N LEU A 274 7.07 -16.88 -22.71
CA LEU A 274 6.01 -15.88 -22.82
C LEU A 274 6.26 -14.67 -21.91
N ASP A 275 6.66 -14.91 -20.66
CA ASP A 275 7.02 -13.81 -19.75
C ASP A 275 8.28 -13.08 -20.23
N ALA A 276 9.28 -13.82 -20.72
CA ALA A 276 10.51 -13.23 -21.24
C ALA A 276 10.25 -12.33 -22.45
N GLU A 277 9.46 -12.79 -23.43
CA GLU A 277 9.15 -12.01 -24.64
C GLU A 277 8.34 -10.75 -24.30
N TYR A 278 7.31 -10.89 -23.47
CA TYR A 278 6.52 -9.75 -23.00
C TYR A 278 7.40 -8.73 -22.28
N LEU A 279 8.17 -9.16 -21.27
CA LEU A 279 9.01 -8.26 -20.48
C LEU A 279 10.10 -7.62 -21.32
N ARG A 280 10.69 -8.35 -22.29
CA ARG A 280 11.68 -7.80 -23.21
C ARG A 280 11.12 -6.60 -23.98
N SER A 281 9.95 -6.76 -24.59
CA SER A 281 9.29 -5.69 -25.34
C SER A 281 8.99 -4.49 -24.43
N GLU A 282 8.35 -4.73 -23.28
CA GLU A 282 7.98 -3.66 -22.35
C GLU A 282 9.18 -2.87 -21.80
N VAL A 283 10.29 -3.55 -21.50
CA VAL A 283 11.53 -2.93 -20.99
C VAL A 283 12.25 -2.17 -22.09
N LEU A 284 12.46 -2.77 -23.26
CA LEU A 284 13.23 -2.13 -24.35
C LEU A 284 12.47 -0.95 -24.99
N GLU A 285 11.13 -1.02 -25.03
CA GLU A 285 10.29 0.07 -25.53
C GLU A 285 10.06 1.17 -24.47
N GLY A 286 10.46 0.94 -23.21
CA GLY A 286 10.49 1.96 -22.16
C GLY A 286 9.16 2.18 -21.47
N ARG A 287 8.23 1.23 -21.64
CA ARG A 287 6.98 1.20 -20.89
C ARG A 287 7.20 0.81 -19.44
N LEU A 288 8.24 0.03 -19.17
CA LEU A 288 8.78 -0.31 -17.84
C LEU A 288 10.18 0.29 -17.69
N PHE A 289 10.57 0.60 -16.45
CA PHE A 289 11.82 1.31 -16.15
C PHE A 289 11.92 2.64 -16.92
N SER A 290 10.82 3.38 -17.06
CA SER A 290 10.76 4.58 -17.92
C SER A 290 11.69 5.71 -17.48
N ALA A 291 12.13 5.72 -16.22
CA ALA A 291 13.11 6.66 -15.68
C ALA A 291 14.58 6.34 -16.06
N PHE A 292 14.81 5.23 -16.78
CA PHE A 292 16.12 4.78 -17.21
C PHE A 292 16.31 4.98 -18.72
N SER A 293 17.53 5.34 -19.09
CA SER A 293 17.96 5.47 -20.48
C SER A 293 17.92 4.12 -21.21
N PHE A 294 17.89 4.14 -22.54
CA PHE A 294 17.86 2.92 -23.33
C PHE A 294 19.04 1.96 -23.06
N PRO A 295 20.30 2.43 -22.94
CA PRO A 295 21.42 1.56 -22.55
C PRO A 295 21.26 0.93 -21.16
N GLU A 296 20.82 1.70 -20.17
CA GLU A 296 20.54 1.17 -18.82
C GLU A 296 19.46 0.08 -18.87
N ARG A 297 18.39 0.28 -19.67
CA ARG A 297 17.30 -0.70 -19.84
C ARG A 297 17.77 -2.00 -20.49
N ILE A 298 18.75 -1.96 -21.39
CA ILE A 298 19.39 -3.19 -21.92
C ILE A 298 20.11 -3.96 -20.79
N GLY A 299 20.88 -3.26 -19.95
CA GLY A 299 21.55 -3.86 -18.80
C GLY A 299 20.56 -4.48 -17.83
N ILE A 300 19.51 -3.75 -17.49
CA ILE A 300 18.40 -4.23 -16.64
C ILE A 300 17.77 -5.48 -17.24
N TRP A 301 17.46 -5.48 -18.54
CA TRP A 301 16.87 -6.65 -19.21
C TRP A 301 17.77 -7.88 -19.15
N ASN A 302 19.08 -7.72 -19.39
CA ASN A 302 20.04 -8.82 -19.35
C ASN A 302 20.12 -9.50 -17.99
N ARG A 303 19.87 -8.76 -16.90
CA ARG A 303 19.80 -9.31 -15.55
C ARG A 303 18.41 -9.84 -15.21
N LEU A 304 17.36 -9.12 -15.60
CA LEU A 304 15.96 -9.50 -15.36
C LEU A 304 15.63 -10.88 -15.94
N ARG A 305 16.12 -11.18 -17.15
CA ARG A 305 15.91 -12.49 -17.79
C ARG A 305 16.57 -13.66 -17.06
N MET A 306 17.53 -13.39 -16.18
CA MET A 306 18.29 -14.39 -15.42
C MET A 306 17.70 -14.61 -14.01
N VAL A 307 16.63 -13.90 -13.64
CA VAL A 307 15.97 -14.09 -12.36
C VAL A 307 15.31 -15.47 -12.34
N ASP A 308 15.85 -16.35 -11.50
CA ASP A 308 15.36 -17.71 -11.32
C ASP A 308 14.10 -17.71 -10.43
N GLY A 309 12.99 -18.19 -10.99
CA GLY A 309 11.68 -18.21 -10.34
C GLY A 309 10.83 -16.96 -10.59
N LEU A 310 9.79 -16.81 -9.78
CA LEU A 310 8.87 -15.67 -9.85
C LEU A 310 9.55 -14.41 -9.30
N ILE A 311 9.42 -13.29 -9.99
CA ILE A 311 9.92 -12.01 -9.49
C ILE A 311 9.15 -11.66 -8.19
N PRO A 312 9.85 -11.57 -7.04
CA PRO A 312 9.22 -11.40 -5.75
C PRO A 312 8.88 -9.92 -5.51
N SER A 313 7.84 -9.64 -4.73
CA SER A 313 7.49 -8.28 -4.28
C SER A 313 6.85 -8.34 -2.89
N LEU A 314 6.57 -7.18 -2.29
CA LEU A 314 5.78 -7.15 -1.06
C LEU A 314 4.39 -7.78 -1.26
N PHE A 315 3.81 -7.65 -2.46
CA PHE A 315 2.52 -8.28 -2.77
C PHE A 315 2.64 -9.80 -2.74
N THR A 316 3.65 -10.39 -3.38
CA THR A 316 3.86 -11.84 -3.37
C THR A 316 4.14 -12.33 -1.95
N PHE A 317 4.99 -11.63 -1.20
CA PHE A 317 5.26 -11.92 0.21
C PHE A 317 3.98 -12.03 1.04
N PHE A 318 3.10 -11.03 0.98
CA PHE A 318 1.85 -11.06 1.77
C PHE A 318 0.85 -12.09 1.26
N LYS A 319 0.87 -12.42 -0.04
CA LYS A 319 0.07 -13.52 -0.59
C LYS A 319 0.55 -14.87 -0.07
N ASP A 320 1.86 -15.08 -0.06
CA ASP A 320 2.48 -16.31 0.42
C ASP A 320 2.31 -16.46 1.92
N VAL A 321 2.42 -15.39 2.71
CA VAL A 321 2.10 -15.41 4.16
C VAL A 321 0.67 -15.88 4.40
N ARG A 322 -0.32 -15.38 3.64
CA ARG A 322 -1.72 -15.81 3.76
C ARG A 322 -1.90 -17.26 3.33
N TYR A 323 -1.24 -17.68 2.25
CA TYR A 323 -1.28 -19.06 1.79
C TYR A 323 -0.69 -20.01 2.83
N LEU A 324 0.50 -19.70 3.35
CA LEU A 324 1.15 -20.46 4.41
C LEU A 324 0.34 -20.48 5.70
N GLU A 325 -0.36 -19.40 6.04
CA GLU A 325 -1.29 -19.38 7.17
C GLU A 325 -2.47 -20.33 6.95
N LEU A 326 -3.05 -20.38 5.75
CA LEU A 326 -4.08 -21.36 5.40
C LEU A 326 -3.53 -22.78 5.52
N CYS A 327 -2.35 -23.05 4.97
CA CYS A 327 -1.67 -24.33 5.12
C CYS A 327 -1.39 -24.67 6.59
N ASN A 328 -0.93 -23.72 7.39
CA ASN A 328 -0.70 -23.91 8.82
C ASN A 328 -2.01 -24.13 9.58
N ASN A 329 -3.11 -23.49 9.20
CA ASN A 329 -4.42 -23.75 9.79
C ASN A 329 -4.96 -25.12 9.37
N CYS A 330 -4.76 -25.53 8.13
CA CYS A 330 -5.06 -26.89 7.65
C CYS A 330 -4.19 -27.92 8.37
N LEU A 331 -2.89 -27.71 8.50
CA LEU A 331 -1.98 -28.59 9.24
C LEU A 331 -2.29 -28.57 10.72
N LYS A 332 -2.62 -27.44 11.33
CA LYS A 332 -3.13 -27.40 12.71
C LYS A 332 -4.36 -28.27 12.82
N ARG A 333 -5.31 -28.21 11.87
CA ARG A 333 -6.50 -29.07 11.80
C ARG A 333 -6.19 -30.55 11.52
N LEU A 334 -5.16 -30.85 10.73
CA LEU A 334 -4.79 -32.22 10.31
C LEU A 334 -3.87 -32.92 11.31
N VAL A 335 -2.94 -32.18 11.92
CA VAL A 335 -2.13 -32.62 13.06
C VAL A 335 -2.98 -32.62 14.33
N THR A 336 -4.08 -31.87 14.32
CA THR A 336 -5.21 -32.16 15.21
C THR A 336 -6.17 -33.19 14.66
N GLU A 337 -5.82 -34.09 13.69
CA GLU A 337 -6.56 -35.34 13.28
C GLU A 337 -5.69 -36.48 12.61
N ASN A 338 -4.75 -37.10 13.35
CA ASN A 338 -4.23 -38.51 13.22
C ASN A 338 -3.52 -39.03 11.99
N SER A 339 -2.21 -38.82 11.98
CA SER A 339 -1.27 -39.92 11.81
C SER A 339 0.10 -39.41 12.21
N PHE A 340 0.78 -40.25 12.97
CA PHE A 340 1.88 -39.85 13.83
C PHE A 340 3.18 -40.10 13.10
N ILE A 341 4.04 -39.09 13.09
CA ILE A 341 5.43 -39.28 12.68
C ILE A 341 6.16 -39.86 13.88
N TYR A 342 6.88 -40.96 13.69
CA TYR A 342 7.72 -41.52 14.74
C TYR A 342 8.90 -40.56 15.00
N TRP A 343 8.99 -40.02 16.22
CA TRP A 343 10.06 -39.10 16.61
C TRP A 343 10.99 -39.75 17.64
N GLN A 344 12.29 -39.80 17.33
CA GLN A 344 13.29 -40.02 18.38
C GLN A 344 13.40 -38.75 19.23
N GLY A 345 13.15 -38.90 20.54
CA GLY A 345 13.15 -37.84 21.54
C GLY A 345 12.97 -38.44 22.93
N THR A 346 13.14 -37.66 23.99
CA THR A 346 12.97 -38.12 25.38
C THR A 346 11.54 -38.64 25.64
N ARG A 347 11.37 -39.54 26.62
CA ARG A 347 10.11 -40.25 26.92
C ARG A 347 8.90 -39.30 27.12
N GLU A 348 9.10 -38.16 27.78
CA GLU A 348 8.04 -37.19 28.07
C GLU A 348 7.44 -36.56 26.80
N LYS A 349 8.27 -36.21 25.81
CA LYS A 349 7.81 -35.63 24.54
C LYS A 349 6.99 -36.60 23.69
N ARG A 350 7.23 -37.91 23.81
CA ARG A 350 6.50 -38.95 23.07
C ARG A 350 5.07 -39.14 23.59
N ILE A 351 4.89 -39.04 24.91
CA ILE A 351 3.57 -39.17 25.56
C ILE A 351 2.66 -37.97 25.23
N ASP A 352 3.16 -36.74 25.34
CA ASP A 352 2.39 -35.52 25.01
C ASP A 352 1.92 -35.50 23.54
N THR A 353 2.76 -36.01 22.64
CA THR A 353 2.43 -36.07 21.21
C THR A 353 1.39 -37.16 20.91
N GLY A 354 1.48 -38.33 21.57
CA GLY A 354 0.53 -39.46 21.44
C GLY A 354 -0.91 -39.08 21.82
N CYS A 355 -1.09 -38.43 22.97
CA CYS A 355 -2.41 -37.97 23.42
C CYS A 355 -3.07 -36.98 22.46
N ARG A 356 -2.27 -36.11 21.83
CA ARG A 356 -2.78 -35.06 20.93
C ARG A 356 -3.32 -35.60 19.62
N GLY A 357 -2.80 -36.72 19.11
CA GLY A 357 -3.37 -37.33 17.92
C GLY A 357 -4.60 -38.19 18.23
N LEU A 358 -4.69 -38.98 19.31
CA LEU A 358 -5.93 -39.76 19.57
C LEU A 358 -7.20 -38.89 19.64
N HIS A 359 -7.12 -37.75 20.33
CA HIS A 359 -8.21 -36.77 20.45
C HIS A 359 -8.66 -36.19 19.10
N ALA A 360 -7.69 -36.05 18.25
CA ALA A 360 -7.77 -35.60 16.89
C ALA A 360 -8.56 -36.63 16.03
N PHE A 361 -8.67 -37.92 16.39
CA PHE A 361 -9.25 -38.91 15.45
C PHE A 361 -10.74 -38.93 15.64
N ALA A 362 -11.08 -38.90 16.94
CA ALA A 362 -12.42 -38.82 17.45
C ALA A 362 -13.13 -37.55 16.96
N MET A 363 -12.44 -36.42 16.82
CA MET A 363 -13.05 -35.20 16.28
C MET A 363 -13.37 -35.32 14.78
N ARG A 364 -12.55 -36.03 13.99
CA ARG A 364 -12.68 -36.11 12.53
C ARG A 364 -13.89 -36.89 12.09
N ASN A 365 -14.13 -37.97 12.81
CA ASN A 365 -15.14 -38.97 12.51
C ASN A 365 -16.29 -38.93 13.54
N TYR A 366 -16.40 -37.84 14.30
CA TYR A 366 -17.43 -37.61 15.31
C TYR A 366 -18.88 -37.89 14.86
N PRO A 367 -19.30 -37.58 13.60
CA PRO A 367 -20.63 -37.89 13.12
C PRO A 367 -20.94 -39.39 13.03
N ASP A 368 -19.89 -40.21 12.92
CA ASP A 368 -19.93 -41.66 12.64
C ASP A 368 -19.54 -42.50 13.87
N ILE A 369 -19.31 -41.85 15.02
CA ILE A 369 -19.08 -42.48 16.33
C ILE A 369 -20.42 -42.56 17.07
N PRO A 370 -20.77 -43.69 17.72
CA PRO A 370 -22.09 -43.86 18.32
C PRO A 370 -22.36 -42.80 19.39
N LYS A 371 -23.54 -42.18 19.33
CA LYS A 371 -24.05 -41.34 20.42
C LYS A 371 -24.68 -42.25 21.48
N GLU A 372 -24.52 -41.92 22.76
CA GLU A 372 -25.24 -42.62 23.82
C GLU A 372 -26.75 -42.50 23.59
N THR A 373 -27.43 -43.65 23.41
CA THR A 373 -28.87 -43.68 23.13
C THR A 373 -29.67 -43.84 24.42
N VAL A 374 -30.42 -42.78 24.77
CA VAL A 374 -31.48 -42.78 25.80
C VAL A 374 -32.78 -43.30 25.15
N ALA A 375 -33.47 -44.23 25.82
CA ALA A 375 -34.59 -45.02 25.27
C ALA A 375 -35.70 -44.18 24.61
N GLU A 376 -36.10 -44.61 23.40
CA GLU A 376 -36.76 -43.83 22.34
C GLU A 376 -38.31 -43.86 22.37
N ASP A 377 -38.93 -42.79 21.85
CA ASP A 377 -40.33 -42.74 21.36
C ASP A 377 -40.32 -42.06 19.96
N PRO A 378 -41.02 -42.58 18.92
CA PRO A 378 -40.56 -42.55 17.52
C PRO A 378 -40.96 -41.31 16.70
N VAL A 379 -41.42 -40.22 17.31
CA VAL A 379 -41.91 -39.01 16.56
C VAL A 379 -40.86 -37.90 16.44
N LYS A 380 -39.66 -38.00 17.05
CA LYS A 380 -38.56 -37.04 16.85
C LYS A 380 -37.22 -37.76 16.67
N LYS A 381 -36.51 -37.34 15.59
CA LYS A 381 -35.09 -37.54 15.18
C LYS A 381 -34.12 -38.10 16.25
N PRO A 382 -32.87 -38.43 15.84
CA PRO A 382 -32.31 -39.31 14.80
C PRO A 382 -31.24 -40.24 15.44
N ILE A 383 -30.46 -41.05 14.71
CA ILE A 383 -29.01 -41.25 14.99
C ILE A 383 -28.36 -41.73 13.69
N ALA A 384 -27.30 -41.05 13.26
CA ALA A 384 -26.40 -41.60 12.24
C ALA A 384 -25.83 -42.91 12.81
N ARG A 385 -26.13 -44.04 12.16
CA ARG A 385 -25.59 -45.35 12.55
C ARG A 385 -24.07 -45.23 12.50
N ALA A 386 -23.42 -45.57 13.61
CA ALA A 386 -21.97 -45.54 13.69
C ALA A 386 -21.36 -46.44 12.62
N ASP A 387 -20.29 -45.96 12.00
CA ASP A 387 -19.58 -46.71 10.97
C ASP A 387 -18.58 -47.67 11.64
N ASN A 388 -18.86 -48.97 11.52
CA ASN A 388 -18.03 -50.02 12.09
C ASN A 388 -16.61 -50.07 11.50
N ALA A 389 -16.40 -49.56 10.29
CA ALA A 389 -15.06 -49.45 9.71
C ALA A 389 -14.25 -48.33 10.40
N VAL A 390 -14.90 -47.21 10.71
CA VAL A 390 -14.28 -46.09 11.45
C VAL A 390 -13.91 -46.51 12.87
N LEU A 391 -14.75 -47.29 13.54
CA LEU A 391 -14.48 -47.80 14.90
C LEU A 391 -13.29 -48.76 14.94
N ARG A 392 -13.12 -49.61 13.91
CA ARG A 392 -11.94 -50.49 13.80
C ARG A 392 -10.67 -49.69 13.56
N LEU A 393 -10.71 -48.70 12.66
CA LEU A 393 -9.56 -47.82 12.40
C LEU A 393 -9.14 -47.03 13.66
N TYR A 394 -10.08 -46.64 14.52
CA TYR A 394 -9.76 -45.98 15.79
C TYR A 394 -9.08 -46.93 16.79
N ALA A 395 -9.57 -48.18 16.89
CA ALA A 395 -8.99 -49.18 17.77
C ALA A 395 -7.57 -49.58 17.34
N ASP A 396 -7.38 -49.82 16.04
CA ASP A 396 -6.07 -50.15 15.45
C ASP A 396 -5.05 -49.02 15.73
N LEU A 397 -5.49 -47.77 15.63
CA LEU A 397 -4.66 -46.60 15.91
C LEU A 397 -4.27 -46.46 17.40
N ALA A 398 -5.18 -46.78 18.33
CA ALA A 398 -4.89 -46.77 19.76
C ALA A 398 -3.85 -47.84 20.15
N THR A 399 -3.89 -48.99 19.49
CA THR A 399 -2.93 -50.08 19.64
C THR A 399 -1.56 -49.74 19.04
N GLU A 400 -1.51 -49.17 17.83
CA GLU A 400 -0.24 -48.76 17.19
C GLU A 400 0.55 -47.70 17.99
N LEU A 401 -0.16 -46.88 18.77
CA LEU A 401 0.43 -45.85 19.63
C LEU A 401 0.79 -46.35 21.04
N GLY A 402 0.48 -47.61 21.36
CA GLY A 402 0.85 -48.28 22.61
C GLY A 402 -0.01 -47.93 23.83
N PHE A 403 -1.25 -47.48 23.63
CA PHE A 403 -2.18 -47.15 24.72
C PHE A 403 -3.02 -48.33 25.20
N LEU A 404 -3.10 -49.40 24.41
CA LEU A 404 -3.75 -50.67 24.74
C LEU A 404 -2.78 -51.81 24.42
N GLN A 405 -2.68 -52.79 25.32
CA GLN A 405 -1.89 -54.03 25.11
C GLN A 405 -2.73 -55.10 24.43
#